data_AF-A0A811N610-F1
#
_entry.id   AF-A0A811N610-F1
#
_cell.length_a   1.000
_cell.length_b   1.000
_cell.length_c   1.000
_cell.angle_alpha   90.00
_cell.angle_beta   90.00
_cell.angle_gamma   90.00
#
_symmetry.space_group_name_H-M   'P 1'
#
loop_
_entity.id
_entity.type
_entity.pdbx_description
1 polymer ?
#
loop_
_entity_poly.entity_id
_entity_poly.type
_entity_poly.pdbx_seq_one_letter_code
_entity_poly.pdbx_strand_id
1 'polypeptide(L)'
;MYSSETREWSTLISIDVNHYVELKPTLLIGNALHFSLEDGVGMPKYDLGRHELSVISSPGGRRVVAMELDDGGLGFVAALDNCIYMWSWQADSNNGNGRWAQHTVFKFKELEILLPIGNPWY
;
A
#
# COMPACT_ATOMS: atom_id res chain seq x y z
N MET A 1 -14.33 4.94 -15.39
CA MET A 1 -14.87 3.78 -14.66
C MET A 1 -16.21 3.41 -15.28
N TYR A 2 -16.46 2.13 -15.56
CA TYR A 2 -17.73 1.69 -16.10
C TYR A 2 -18.78 1.56 -14.98
N SER A 3 -19.97 2.12 -15.18
CA SER A 3 -21.13 1.90 -14.31
C SER A 3 -22.07 0.89 -14.94
N SER A 4 -22.37 -0.20 -14.24
CA SER A 4 -23.36 -1.18 -14.71
C SER A 4 -24.80 -0.66 -14.65
N GLU A 5 -25.07 0.29 -13.75
CA GLU A 5 -26.39 0.91 -13.55
C GLU A 5 -26.75 1.84 -14.71
N THR A 6 -25.86 2.77 -15.04
CA THR A 6 -26.09 3.73 -16.13
C THR A 6 -25.64 3.18 -17.49
N ARG A 7 -24.86 2.11 -17.51
CA ARG A 7 -24.20 1.52 -18.71
C ARG A 7 -23.28 2.50 -19.42
N GLU A 8 -22.70 3.43 -18.68
CA GLU A 8 -21.83 4.47 -19.20
C GLU A 8 -20.42 4.40 -18.59
N TRP A 9 -19.45 4.91 -19.34
CA TRP A 9 -18.10 5.15 -18.85
C TRP A 9 -18.04 6.55 -18.24
N SER A 10 -17.53 6.67 -17.02
CA SER A 10 -17.22 7.97 -16.42
C SER A 10 -16.12 8.70 -17.21
N THR A 11 -16.03 10.01 -17.00
CA THR A 11 -14.91 10.83 -17.47
C THR A 11 -13.57 10.21 -17.08
N LEU A 12 -12.59 10.33 -17.98
CA LEU A 12 -11.23 9.88 -17.74
C LEU A 12 -10.60 10.72 -16.64
N ILE A 13 -9.93 10.05 -15.71
CA ILE A 13 -9.12 10.66 -14.66
C ILE A 13 -7.73 10.07 -14.81
N SER A 14 -6.73 10.94 -14.80
CA SER A 14 -5.33 10.56 -14.97
C SER A 14 -4.46 11.33 -14.00
N ILE A 15 -3.36 10.71 -13.59
CA ILE A 15 -2.30 11.35 -12.82
C ILE A 15 -0.98 11.07 -13.53
N ASP A 16 -0.12 12.06 -13.58
CA ASP A 16 1.20 11.91 -14.17
C ASP A 16 2.17 11.37 -13.11
N VAL A 17 2.79 10.23 -13.43
CA VAL A 17 3.76 9.55 -12.58
C VAL A 17 4.91 9.09 -13.46
N ASN A 18 6.14 9.41 -13.08
CA ASN A 18 7.36 9.02 -13.80
C ASN A 18 7.74 7.53 -13.64
N HIS A 19 6.78 6.69 -13.25
CA HIS A 19 6.95 5.27 -12.97
C HIS A 19 5.71 4.50 -13.42
N TYR A 20 5.86 3.24 -13.83
CA TYR A 20 4.72 2.41 -14.16
C TYR A 20 4.12 1.74 -12.92
N VAL A 21 2.83 1.40 -13.03
CA VAL A 21 2.14 0.60 -12.01
C VAL A 21 2.60 -0.85 -12.14
N GLU A 22 3.05 -1.44 -11.04
CA GLU A 22 3.43 -2.85 -10.99
C GLU A 22 2.21 -3.75 -11.19
N LEU A 23 2.41 -4.89 -11.85
CA LEU A 23 1.42 -5.95 -12.00
C LEU A 23 1.29 -6.74 -10.69
N LYS A 24 0.96 -6.06 -9.60
CA LYS A 24 0.64 -6.62 -8.28
C LYS A 24 -0.86 -6.49 -7.99
N PRO A 25 -1.41 -7.32 -7.09
CA PRO A 25 -2.77 -7.16 -6.63
C PRO A 25 -3.03 -5.72 -6.16
N THR A 26 -4.12 -5.12 -6.63
CA THR A 26 -4.59 -3.83 -6.13
C THR A 26 -5.18 -4.01 -4.74
N LEU A 27 -4.82 -3.11 -3.82
CA LEU A 27 -5.29 -3.16 -2.44
C LEU A 27 -6.49 -2.22 -2.28
N LEU A 28 -7.64 -2.78 -1.87
CA LEU A 28 -8.83 -2.01 -1.55
C LEU A 28 -8.91 -1.84 -0.03
N ILE A 29 -8.80 -0.61 0.46
CA ILE A 29 -9.00 -0.28 1.88
C ILE A 29 -10.06 0.80 1.98
N GLY A 30 -11.09 0.53 2.78
CA GLY A 30 -12.27 1.37 2.87
C GLY A 30 -12.87 1.62 1.48
N ASN A 31 -12.85 2.88 1.03
CA ASN A 31 -13.38 3.29 -0.26
C ASN A 31 -12.29 3.75 -1.25
N ALA A 32 -11.08 3.23 -1.11
CA ALA A 32 -9.97 3.62 -1.97
C ALA A 32 -9.15 2.42 -2.48
N LEU A 33 -8.85 2.44 -3.78
CA LEU A 33 -7.95 1.50 -4.43
C LEU A 33 -6.53 2.03 -4.38
N HIS A 34 -5.59 1.17 -4.03
CA HIS A 34 -4.18 1.50 -3.90
C HIS A 34 -3.34 0.60 -4.81
N PHE A 35 -2.48 1.21 -5.61
CA PHE A 35 -1.66 0.55 -6.63
C PHE A 35 -0.18 0.70 -6.31
N SER A 36 0.63 -0.33 -6.50
CA SER A 36 2.08 -0.21 -6.29
C SER A 36 2.76 0.36 -7.52
N LEU A 37 3.66 1.33 -7.35
CA LEU A 37 4.59 1.73 -8.42
C LEU A 37 5.86 0.88 -8.40
N GLU A 38 6.53 0.85 -9.55
CA GLU A 38 7.86 0.25 -9.70
C GLU A 38 8.80 0.69 -8.57
N ASP A 39 9.63 -0.25 -8.10
CA ASP A 39 10.64 -0.03 -7.07
C ASP A 39 10.08 0.42 -5.71
N GLY A 40 8.75 0.39 -5.54
CA GLY A 40 8.10 0.83 -4.31
C GLY A 40 8.32 2.30 -4.01
N VAL A 41 8.46 3.14 -5.05
CA VAL A 41 8.68 4.60 -4.92
C VAL A 41 7.45 5.36 -4.41
N GLY A 42 6.27 4.78 -4.58
CA GLY A 42 5.02 5.38 -4.17
C GLY A 42 3.83 4.52 -4.53
N MET A 43 2.65 5.05 -4.24
CA MET A 43 1.41 4.30 -4.34
C MET A 43 0.27 5.21 -4.81
N PRO A 44 -0.11 5.16 -6.11
CA PRO A 44 -1.32 5.77 -6.58
C PRO A 44 -2.52 5.30 -5.76
N LYS A 45 -3.36 6.25 -5.39
CA LYS A 45 -4.61 6.06 -4.68
C LYS A 45 -5.72 6.58 -5.56
N TYR A 46 -6.76 5.78 -5.74
CA TYR A 46 -8.02 6.20 -6.34
C TYR A 46 -9.12 6.15 -5.29
N ASP A 47 -9.66 7.32 -4.93
CA ASP A 47 -10.80 7.44 -4.02
C ASP A 47 -12.09 7.21 -4.82
N LEU A 48 -12.80 6.13 -4.52
CA LEU A 48 -14.02 5.73 -5.24
C LEU A 48 -15.19 6.67 -4.97
N GLY A 49 -15.20 7.37 -3.83
CA GLY A 49 -16.31 8.23 -3.40
C GLY A 49 -16.16 9.66 -3.90
N ARG A 50 -14.91 10.14 -3.97
CA ARG A 50 -14.58 11.46 -4.51
C ARG A 50 -14.30 11.43 -6.00
N HIS A 51 -14.04 10.26 -6.58
CA HIS A 51 -13.54 10.12 -7.95
C HIS A 51 -12.26 10.91 -8.19
N GLU A 52 -11.30 10.79 -7.27
CA GLU A 52 -10.03 11.55 -7.29
C GLU A 52 -8.83 10.60 -7.28
N LEU A 53 -7.79 10.98 -8.03
CA LEU A 53 -6.48 10.32 -8.01
C LEU A 53 -5.49 11.15 -7.20
N SER A 54 -4.70 10.47 -6.37
CA SER A 54 -3.54 11.05 -5.69
C SER A 54 -2.41 10.02 -5.61
N VAL A 55 -1.24 10.44 -5.13
CA VAL A 55 -0.11 9.53 -4.89
C VAL A 55 0.31 9.65 -3.44
N ILE A 56 0.37 8.52 -2.76
CA ILE A 56 1.01 8.40 -1.45
C ILE A 56 2.50 8.11 -1.69
N SER A 57 3.37 9.00 -1.24
CA SER A 57 4.82 8.77 -1.30
C SER A 57 5.19 7.57 -0.44
N SER A 58 6.11 6.72 -0.90
CA SER A 58 6.61 5.61 -0.10
C SER A 58 7.47 6.09 1.08
N PRO A 59 7.47 5.39 2.23
CA PRO A 59 8.46 5.62 3.29
C PRO A 59 9.88 5.19 2.88
N GLY A 60 10.05 4.57 1.71
CA GLY A 60 11.32 4.11 1.16
C GLY A 60 11.59 2.62 1.43
N GLY A 61 12.60 2.09 0.73
CA GLY A 61 13.01 0.68 0.83
C GLY A 61 12.89 -0.07 -0.50
N ARG A 62 13.32 -1.33 -0.52
CA ARG A 62 13.16 -2.24 -1.66
C ARG A 62 12.21 -3.37 -1.28
N ARG A 63 11.66 -4.05 -2.30
CA ARG A 63 10.76 -5.21 -2.12
C ARG A 63 9.58 -4.87 -1.22
N VAL A 64 8.91 -3.80 -1.60
CA VAL A 64 7.80 -3.23 -0.88
C VAL A 64 6.52 -4.03 -1.10
N VAL A 65 5.72 -4.12 -0.04
CA VAL A 65 4.34 -4.60 -0.08
C VAL A 65 3.46 -3.66 0.73
N ALA A 66 2.37 -3.18 0.12
CA ALA A 66 1.28 -2.51 0.81
C ALA A 66 0.31 -3.57 1.36
N MET A 67 -0.25 -3.32 2.54
CA MET A 67 -1.19 -4.24 3.19
C MET A 67 -2.25 -3.49 3.98
N GLU A 68 -3.36 -4.16 4.27
CA GLU A 68 -4.33 -3.70 5.26
C GLU A 68 -3.86 -4.13 6.65
N LEU A 69 -3.96 -3.22 7.62
CA LEU A 69 -3.69 -3.47 9.03
C LEU A 69 -4.95 -3.99 9.74
N ASP A 70 -4.79 -4.60 10.91
CA ASP A 70 -5.91 -5.15 11.69
C ASP A 70 -6.97 -4.10 12.09
N ASP A 71 -6.57 -2.82 12.15
CA ASP A 71 -7.46 -1.68 12.40
C ASP A 71 -8.15 -1.14 11.14
N GLY A 72 -7.98 -1.80 9.98
CA GLY A 72 -8.45 -1.35 8.68
C GLY A 72 -7.61 -0.22 8.08
N GLY A 73 -6.46 0.10 8.69
CA GLY A 73 -5.53 1.11 8.23
C GLY A 73 -4.66 0.62 7.06
N LEU A 74 -4.02 1.56 6.38
CA LEU A 74 -3.03 1.26 5.35
C LEU A 74 -1.66 1.02 5.99
N GLY A 75 -1.13 -0.18 5.79
CA GLY A 75 0.20 -0.59 6.21
C GLY A 75 1.17 -0.71 5.03
N PHE A 76 2.45 -0.63 5.35
CA PHE A 76 3.54 -0.77 4.40
C PHE A 76 4.67 -1.59 5.02
N VAL A 77 5.19 -2.56 4.26
CA VAL A 77 6.32 -3.39 4.67
C VAL A 77 7.41 -3.32 3.62
N ALA A 78 8.66 -3.11 4.07
CA ALA A 78 9.83 -3.15 3.20
C ALA A 78 10.95 -3.99 3.84
N ALA A 79 11.72 -4.66 2.99
CA ALA A 79 12.91 -5.38 3.41
C ALA A 79 14.16 -4.60 2.99
N LEU A 80 15.00 -4.23 3.96
CA LEU A 80 16.24 -3.50 3.74
C LEU A 80 17.29 -3.96 4.77
N ASP A 81 18.52 -4.19 4.32
CA ASP A 81 19.67 -4.52 5.19
C ASP A 81 19.40 -5.61 6.25
N ASN A 82 18.81 -6.73 5.81
CA ASN A 82 18.39 -7.85 6.66
C ASN A 82 17.40 -7.48 7.77
N CYS A 83 16.69 -6.37 7.61
CA CYS A 83 15.62 -5.93 8.48
C CYS A 83 14.31 -5.82 7.69
N ILE A 84 13.20 -6.14 8.35
CA ILE A 84 11.85 -5.86 7.88
C ILE A 84 11.37 -4.63 8.64
N TYR A 85 11.01 -3.61 7.89
CA TYR A 85 10.46 -2.37 8.40
C TYR A 85 8.97 -2.33 8.12
N MET A 86 8.18 -1.90 9.10
CA MET A 86 6.74 -1.75 8.97
C MET A 86 6.32 -0.34 9.35
N TRP A 87 5.48 0.25 8.50
CA TRP A 87 4.89 1.57 8.71
C TRP A 87 3.36 1.51 8.61
N SER A 88 2.69 2.42 9.30
CA SER A 88 1.27 2.70 9.15
C SER A 88 1.07 4.09 8.56
N TRP A 89 0.08 4.22 7.69
CA TRP A 89 -0.32 5.50 7.15
C TRP A 89 -1.27 6.20 8.12
N GLN A 90 -0.85 7.34 8.64
CA GLN A 90 -1.69 8.21 9.46
C GLN A 90 -2.27 9.29 8.56
N ALA A 91 -3.53 9.13 8.15
CA ALA A 91 -4.25 10.16 7.41
C ALA A 91 -4.61 11.33 8.34
N ASP A 92 -4.33 12.56 7.90
CA ASP A 92 -4.90 13.76 8.51
C ASP A 92 -6.38 13.82 8.15
N SER A 93 -7.23 14.01 9.15
CA SER A 93 -8.69 13.97 9.02
C SER A 93 -9.24 15.06 8.11
N ASN A 94 -8.48 16.12 7.85
CA ASN A 94 -9.00 17.31 7.17
C ASN A 94 -8.60 17.46 5.71
N ASN A 95 -7.42 16.99 5.29
CA ASN A 95 -6.87 17.37 3.97
C ASN A 95 -6.36 16.21 3.11
N GLY A 96 -6.50 14.95 3.53
CA GLY A 96 -5.98 13.80 2.78
C GLY A 96 -4.45 13.73 2.72
N ASN A 97 -3.75 14.74 3.26
CA ASN A 97 -2.34 14.66 3.62
C ASN A 97 -2.20 13.68 4.77
N GLY A 98 -1.11 12.92 4.79
CA GLY A 98 -0.82 11.98 5.85
C GLY A 98 0.67 11.76 5.93
N ARG A 99 1.08 10.98 6.93
CA ARG A 99 2.48 10.59 7.07
C ARG A 99 2.58 9.12 7.44
N TRP A 100 3.70 8.53 7.04
CA TRP A 100 4.10 7.23 7.54
C TRP A 100 4.62 7.35 8.96
N ALA A 101 4.06 6.55 9.86
CA ALA A 101 4.63 6.31 11.17
C ALA A 101 5.25 4.91 11.20
N GLN A 102 6.52 4.83 11.56
CA GLN A 102 7.22 3.56 11.67
C GLN A 102 6.78 2.86 12.95
N HIS A 103 6.30 1.63 12.82
CA HIS A 103 5.84 0.82 13.95
C HIS A 103 6.91 -0.11 14.48
N THR A 104 7.58 -0.85 13.58
CA THR A 104 8.43 -1.97 14.02
C THR A 104 9.54 -2.23 13.02
N VAL A 105 10.71 -2.61 13.56
CA VAL A 105 11.85 -3.13 12.80
C VAL A 105 12.16 -4.51 13.34
N PHE A 106 12.07 -5.52 12.49
CA PHE A 106 12.46 -6.89 12.84
C PHE A 106 13.72 -7.24 12.09
N LYS A 107 14.74 -7.74 12.79
CA LYS A 107 15.89 -8.34 12.09
C LYS A 107 15.49 -9.71 11.57
N PHE A 108 16.05 -10.13 10.44
CA PHE A 108 15.75 -11.43 9.85
C PHE A 108 15.98 -12.60 10.83
N LYS A 109 16.98 -12.48 11.71
CA LYS A 109 17.25 -13.44 12.80
C LYS A 109 16.16 -13.50 13.88
N GLU A 110 15.41 -12.42 14.07
CA GLU A 110 14.31 -12.35 15.04
C GLU A 110 13.02 -12.93 14.45
N LEU A 111 12.86 -12.91 13.12
CA LEU A 111 11.73 -13.55 12.42
C LEU A 111 11.77 -15.08 12.53
N GLU A 112 12.95 -15.70 12.60
CA GLU A 112 13.09 -17.15 12.84
C GLU A 112 12.47 -17.58 14.18
N ILE A 113 12.32 -16.66 15.13
CA ILE A 113 11.72 -16.89 16.46
C ILE A 113 10.19 -16.71 16.42
N LEU A 114 9.67 -15.91 15.47
CA LEU A 114 8.26 -15.53 15.37
C LEU A 114 7.46 -16.40 14.40
N LEU A 115 8.12 -17.06 13.45
CA LEU A 115 7.47 -18.09 12.64
C LEU A 115 7.38 -19.36 13.49
N PRO A 116 6.19 -19.93 13.72
CA PRO A 116 6.14 -21.30 14.21
C PRO A 116 6.89 -22.13 13.17
N ILE A 117 8.03 -22.70 13.57
CA ILE A 117 8.74 -23.71 12.78
C ILE A 117 7.87 -24.97 12.82
N GLY A 118 6.75 -24.93 12.14
CA GLY A 118 5.97 -26.08 11.75
C GLY A 118 6.52 -26.51 10.39
N ASN A 119 7.57 -27.32 10.41
CA ASN A 119 7.91 -28.12 9.23
C ASN A 119 6.66 -28.96 8.89
N PRO A 120 6.01 -28.79 7.71
CA PRO A 120 4.87 -29.61 7.35
C PRO A 120 5.28 -31.02 6.86
N TRP A 121 6.56 -31.39 7.01
CA TRP A 121 7.14 -32.61 6.43
C TRP A 121 7.92 -33.47 7.44
N TYR A 122 7.48 -33.52 8.69
CA TYR A 122 7.78 -34.63 9.61
C TYR A 122 6.54 -35.01 10.42
#